data_AF-Q12IY8-F1
#
_entry.id   AF-Q12IY8-F1
#
_cell.length_a   1.000
_cell.length_b   1.000
_cell.length_c   1.000
_cell.angle_alpha   90.00
_cell.angle_beta   90.00
_cell.angle_gamma   90.00
#
_symmetry.space_group_name_H-M   'P 1'
#
loop_
_entity.id
_entity.type
_entity.pdbx_description
1 polymer ?
#
loop_
_entity_poly.entity_id
_entity_poly.type
_entity_poly.pdbx_seq_one_letter_code
_entity_poly.pdbx_strand_id
1 'polypeptide(L)'
;MGKNTAQEKFFEFLREKQKSAKKFNKSEVIKATNWKPDTFNTYFGKGQITQFVVKLADDEFEAVNTLEIKFVEFKKRLSQSKHYQELGHKCKSSLAKALLKKSRDNMMLALELYNRPSLENKLDDEMDAP
;
A
#
# COMPACT_ATOMS: atom_id res chain seq x y z
N MET A 1 15.23 18.14 20.12
CA MET A 1 15.27 16.71 19.70
C MET A 1 13.98 16.05 20.15
N GLY A 2 13.01 15.89 19.25
CA GLY A 2 11.69 15.33 19.59
C GLY A 2 11.79 13.84 19.89
N LYS A 3 10.99 13.34 20.83
CA LYS A 3 10.88 11.90 21.11
C LYS A 3 10.57 11.16 19.80
N ASN A 4 11.55 10.44 19.24
CA ASN A 4 11.34 9.56 18.09
C ASN A 4 10.25 8.55 18.44
N THR A 5 9.05 8.78 17.91
CA THR A 5 7.89 7.94 18.22
C THR A 5 8.08 6.56 17.60
N ALA A 6 7.45 5.52 18.16
CA ALA A 6 7.56 4.17 17.60
C ALA A 6 7.06 4.10 16.14
N GLN A 7 6.18 5.02 15.73
CA GLN A 7 5.73 5.17 14.33
C GLN A 7 6.84 5.69 13.41
N GLU A 8 7.67 6.60 13.90
CA GLU A 8 8.79 7.18 13.14
C GLU A 8 9.89 6.14 12.94
N LYS A 9 10.22 5.39 14.01
CA LYS A 9 11.13 4.24 13.91
C LYS A 9 10.62 3.20 12.92
N PHE A 10 9.33 2.93 12.92
CA PHE A 10 8.72 1.99 11.98
C PHE A 10 8.81 2.50 10.53
N PHE A 11 8.55 3.79 10.32
CA PHE A 11 8.65 4.41 9.00
C PHE A 11 10.08 4.34 8.44
N GLU A 12 11.09 4.73 9.22
CA GLU A 12 12.49 4.64 8.79
C GLU A 12 12.93 3.20 8.53
N PHE A 13 12.53 2.26 9.40
CA PHE A 13 12.79 0.82 9.19
C PHE A 13 12.24 0.33 7.84
N LEU A 14 10.99 0.68 7.51
CA LEU A 14 10.39 0.28 6.23
C LEU A 14 11.10 0.92 5.04
N ARG A 15 11.47 2.19 5.17
CA ARG A 15 12.17 2.94 4.12
C ARG A 15 13.54 2.32 3.81
N GLU A 16 14.30 1.94 4.82
CA GLU A 16 15.57 1.25 4.68
C GLU A 16 15.42 -0.14 4.04
N LYS A 17 14.42 -0.92 4.48
CA LYS A 17 14.13 -2.25 3.91
C LYS A 17 13.71 -2.16 2.44
N GLN A 18 12.88 -1.17 2.09
CA GLN A 18 12.49 -0.95 0.68
C GLN A 18 13.68 -0.48 -0.16
N LYS A 19 14.49 0.47 0.34
CA LYS A 19 15.68 0.97 -0.37
C LYS A 19 16.71 -0.14 -0.65
N SER A 20 16.84 -1.08 0.28
CA SER A 20 17.75 -2.23 0.15
C SER A 20 17.11 -3.45 -0.52
N ALA A 21 15.84 -3.39 -0.93
CA ALA A 21 15.06 -4.52 -1.42
C ALA A 21 15.14 -5.78 -0.53
N LYS A 22 15.28 -5.57 0.79
CA LYS A 22 15.41 -6.65 1.77
C LYS A 22 14.07 -6.95 2.41
N LYS A 23 13.80 -8.24 2.51
CA LYS A 23 12.66 -8.76 3.28
C LYS A 23 12.89 -8.60 4.78
N PHE A 24 11.83 -8.74 5.55
CA PHE A 24 11.88 -8.73 6.99
C PHE A 24 10.82 -9.61 7.64
N ASN A 25 11.01 -9.93 8.92
CA ASN A 25 10.06 -10.64 9.76
C ASN A 25 9.51 -9.77 10.91
N LYS A 26 8.53 -10.29 11.66
CA LYS A 26 7.93 -9.55 12.78
C LYS A 26 8.93 -9.22 13.89
N SER A 27 9.84 -10.14 14.18
CA SER A 27 10.86 -9.96 15.22
C SER A 27 11.76 -8.76 14.91
N GLU A 28 12.16 -8.58 13.66
CA GLU A 28 12.95 -7.41 13.24
C GLU A 28 12.19 -6.10 13.44
N VAL A 29 10.90 -6.06 13.12
CA VAL A 29 10.05 -4.87 13.35
C VAL A 29 9.95 -4.55 14.84
N ILE A 30 9.71 -5.56 15.68
CA ILE A 30 9.58 -5.41 17.12
C ILE A 30 10.89 -4.85 17.71
N LYS A 31 12.04 -5.38 17.28
CA LYS A 31 13.37 -4.89 17.69
C LYS A 31 13.63 -3.45 17.24
N ALA A 32 13.22 -3.09 16.03
CA ALA A 32 13.44 -1.73 15.51
C ALA A 32 12.52 -0.68 16.17
N THR A 33 11.28 -1.06 16.51
CA THR A 33 10.22 -0.12 16.93
C THR A 33 9.95 -0.09 18.43
N ASN A 34 10.42 -1.09 19.18
CA ASN A 34 10.01 -1.39 20.56
C ASN A 34 8.48 -1.58 20.71
N TRP A 35 7.81 -2.09 19.68
CA TRP A 35 6.41 -2.48 19.80
C TRP A 35 6.21 -3.71 20.69
N LYS A 36 5.03 -3.82 21.29
CA LYS A 36 4.62 -5.10 21.89
C LYS A 36 4.47 -6.14 20.78
N PRO A 37 4.70 -7.44 21.05
CA PRO A 37 4.63 -8.49 20.04
C PRO A 37 3.31 -8.49 19.24
N ASP A 38 2.20 -8.25 19.92
CA ASP A 38 0.86 -8.25 19.29
C ASP A 38 0.53 -6.99 18.49
N THR A 39 1.27 -5.89 18.67
CA THR A 39 0.99 -4.63 17.97
C THR A 39 1.07 -4.82 16.47
N PHE A 40 2.11 -5.53 15.99
CA PHE A 40 2.26 -5.81 14.56
C PHE A 40 1.10 -6.64 14.03
N ASN A 41 0.77 -7.74 14.70
CA ASN A 41 -0.33 -8.63 14.29
C ASN A 41 -1.66 -7.87 14.26
N THR A 42 -1.90 -7.00 15.24
CA THR A 42 -3.11 -6.17 15.32
C THR A 42 -3.17 -5.18 14.15
N TYR A 43 -2.09 -4.45 13.89
CA TYR A 43 -2.05 -3.43 12.84
C TYR A 43 -2.14 -4.07 11.46
N PHE A 44 -1.43 -5.18 11.25
CA PHE A 44 -1.46 -5.94 10.01
C PHE A 44 -2.83 -6.61 9.77
N GLY A 45 -3.38 -7.26 10.79
CA GLY A 45 -4.69 -7.93 10.72
C GLY A 45 -5.84 -6.95 10.47
N LYS A 46 -5.76 -5.75 11.06
CA LYS A 46 -6.68 -4.65 10.80
C LYS A 46 -6.39 -3.89 9.51
N GLY A 47 -5.38 -4.29 8.73
CA GLY A 47 -4.98 -3.67 7.46
C GLY A 47 -4.38 -2.26 7.57
N GLN A 48 -4.08 -1.78 8.77
CA GLN A 48 -3.60 -0.40 9.00
C GLN A 48 -2.24 -0.12 8.37
N ILE A 49 -1.42 -1.17 8.23
CA ILE A 49 -0.08 -1.09 7.65
C ILE A 49 0.01 -1.78 6.29
N THR A 50 -1.08 -2.35 5.75
CA THR A 50 -1.00 -3.12 4.50
C THR A 50 -0.72 -2.26 3.27
N GLN A 51 -0.87 -0.93 3.37
CA GLN A 51 -0.42 0.00 2.32
C GLN A 51 1.11 0.09 2.22
N PHE A 52 1.82 -0.25 3.31
CA PHE A 52 3.28 -0.14 3.43
C PHE A 52 3.98 -1.48 3.62
N VAL A 53 3.21 -2.54 3.93
CA VAL A 53 3.72 -3.88 4.23
C VAL A 53 2.92 -4.92 3.43
N VAL A 54 3.63 -5.76 2.69
CA VAL A 54 3.06 -6.88 1.94
C VAL A 54 3.55 -8.19 2.54
N LYS A 55 2.66 -9.18 2.68
CA LYS A 55 3.03 -10.52 3.12
C LYS A 55 3.45 -11.34 1.90
N LEU A 56 4.64 -11.93 1.95
CA LEU A 56 5.18 -12.79 0.90
C LEU A 56 5.00 -14.27 1.24
N ALA A 57 5.38 -14.66 2.46
CA ALA A 57 5.27 -16.02 2.98
C ALA A 57 5.00 -15.99 4.49
N ASP A 58 5.06 -17.14 5.16
CA ASP A 58 4.86 -17.16 6.60
C ASP A 58 6.00 -16.45 7.34
N ASP A 59 5.61 -15.51 8.21
CA ASP A 59 6.49 -14.53 8.86
C ASP A 59 7.47 -13.77 7.94
N GLU A 60 7.21 -13.71 6.62
CA GLU A 60 8.06 -13.02 5.64
C GLU A 60 7.30 -11.87 4.97
N PHE A 61 7.85 -10.67 5.06
CA PHE A 61 7.24 -9.42 4.61
C PHE A 61 8.21 -8.56 3.80
N GLU A 62 7.64 -7.68 2.98
CA GLU A 62 8.36 -6.64 2.26
C GLU A 62 7.75 -5.26 2.52
N ALA A 63 8.58 -4.23 2.40
CA ALA A 63 8.19 -2.84 2.54
C ALA A 63 7.90 -2.25 1.16
N VAL A 64 6.78 -1.54 1.03
CA VAL A 64 6.34 -0.91 -0.22
C VAL A 64 5.85 0.51 0.02
N ASN A 65 5.83 1.35 -1.01
CA ASN A 65 5.25 2.69 -0.98
C ASN A 65 5.78 3.63 0.13
N THR A 66 7.03 3.46 0.56
CA THR A 66 7.64 4.27 1.64
C THR A 66 8.68 5.29 1.15
N LEU A 67 9.26 5.09 -0.04
CA LEU A 67 10.33 5.95 -0.56
C LEU A 67 9.86 7.34 -1.00
N GLU A 68 8.62 7.44 -1.49
CA GLU A 68 8.05 8.64 -2.11
C GLU A 68 7.21 9.50 -1.15
N ILE A 69 7.09 9.09 0.11
CA ILE A 69 6.27 9.78 1.11
C ILE A 69 7.13 10.33 2.24
N LYS A 70 6.67 11.42 2.87
CA LYS A 70 7.27 11.96 4.11
C LYS A 70 6.60 11.33 5.33
N PHE A 71 7.27 11.37 6.48
CA PHE A 71 6.71 10.83 7.73
C PHE A 71 5.34 11.43 8.11
N VAL A 72 5.10 12.72 7.82
CA VAL A 72 3.80 13.37 8.05
C VAL A 72 2.69 12.68 7.25
N GLU A 73 2.95 12.35 5.99
CA GLU A 73 2.00 11.65 5.12
C GLU A 73 1.80 10.20 5.55
N PHE A 74 2.90 9.51 5.92
CA PHE A 74 2.83 8.17 6.52
C PHE A 74 1.92 8.15 7.75
N LYS A 75 2.12 9.08 8.69
CA LYS A 75 1.31 9.19 9.91
C LYS A 75 -0.16 9.48 9.60
N LYS A 76 -0.42 10.35 8.61
CA LYS A 76 -1.78 10.65 8.14
C LYS A 76 -2.47 9.39 7.61
N ARG A 77 -1.83 8.65 6.70
CA ARG A 77 -2.36 7.39 6.14
C ARG A 77 -2.57 6.31 7.21
N LEU A 78 -1.61 6.16 8.13
CA LEU A 78 -1.72 5.23 9.26
C LEU A 78 -2.93 5.55 10.14
N SER A 79 -3.19 6.83 10.42
CA SER A 79 -4.36 7.29 11.19
C SER A 79 -5.67 7.10 10.42
N GLN A 80 -5.68 7.43 9.13
CA GLN A 80 -6.87 7.34 8.27
C GLN A 80 -7.28 5.90 7.94
N SER A 81 -6.38 4.93 8.06
CA SER A 81 -6.70 3.50 7.86
C SER A 81 -7.89 2.99 8.70
N LYS A 82 -8.24 3.68 9.80
CA LYS A 82 -9.44 3.38 10.60
C LYS A 82 -10.76 3.80 9.94
N HIS A 83 -10.74 4.85 9.13
CA HIS A 83 -11.94 5.47 8.54
C HIS A 83 -12.03 5.26 7.03
N TYR A 84 -10.91 4.96 6.38
CA TYR A 84 -10.82 4.83 4.94
C TYR A 84 -10.39 3.39 4.58
N GLN A 85 -11.40 2.56 4.28
CA GLN A 85 -11.19 1.24 3.70
C GLN A 85 -11.12 1.38 2.18
N GLU A 86 -9.92 1.65 1.70
CA GLU A 86 -9.62 1.71 0.27
C GLU A 86 -9.98 0.37 -0.43
N LEU A 87 -10.33 0.42 -1.71
CA LEU A 87 -10.64 -0.80 -2.48
C LEU A 87 -9.42 -1.75 -2.43
N GLY A 88 -9.61 -2.95 -1.88
CA GLY A 88 -8.51 -3.90 -1.70
C GLY A 88 -7.72 -3.78 -0.40
N HIS A 89 -8.21 -3.03 0.58
CA HIS A 89 -7.61 -2.93 1.92
C HIS A 89 -7.43 -4.30 2.62
N LYS A 90 -8.27 -5.29 2.30
CA LYS A 90 -8.14 -6.68 2.79
C LYS A 90 -7.19 -7.54 1.93
N CYS A 91 -6.79 -7.09 0.75
CA CYS A 91 -5.86 -7.81 -0.11
C CYS A 91 -4.44 -7.68 0.45
N LYS A 92 -3.85 -8.81 0.85
CA LYS A 92 -2.53 -8.86 1.51
C LYS A 92 -1.36 -9.05 0.54
N SER A 93 -1.63 -9.50 -0.68
CA SER A 93 -0.63 -9.71 -1.74
C SER A 93 -0.62 -8.56 -2.75
N SER A 94 0.55 -8.23 -3.29
CA SER A 94 0.72 -7.25 -4.37
C SER A 94 -0.09 -7.61 -5.63
N LEU A 95 -0.05 -8.87 -6.06
CA LEU A 95 -0.80 -9.35 -7.23
C LEU A 95 -2.30 -9.10 -7.12
N ALA A 96 -2.93 -9.51 -6.01
CA ALA A 96 -4.36 -9.29 -5.80
C ALA A 96 -4.74 -7.81 -5.83
N LYS A 97 -3.89 -6.92 -5.29
CA LYS A 97 -4.12 -5.47 -5.37
C LYS A 97 -4.03 -4.95 -6.80
N ALA A 98 -3.05 -5.43 -7.58
CA ALA A 98 -2.88 -5.06 -8.98
C ALA A 98 -4.08 -5.51 -9.83
N LEU A 99 -4.55 -6.75 -9.63
CA LEU A 99 -5.73 -7.28 -10.30
C LEU A 99 -6.99 -6.49 -9.96
N LEU A 100 -7.18 -6.14 -8.68
CA LEU A 100 -8.34 -5.36 -8.25
C LEU A 100 -8.32 -3.94 -8.82
N LYS A 101 -7.14 -3.30 -8.88
CA LYS A 101 -6.97 -2.00 -9.54
C LYS A 101 -7.35 -2.09 -11.02
N LYS A 102 -6.81 -3.08 -11.74
CA LYS A 102 -7.11 -3.29 -13.16
C LYS A 102 -8.60 -3.55 -13.40
N SER A 103 -9.24 -4.36 -12.55
CA SER A 103 -10.68 -4.61 -12.63
C SER A 103 -11.52 -3.36 -12.46
N ARG A 104 -11.13 -2.46 -11.53
CA ARG A 104 -11.83 -1.19 -11.31
C ARG A 104 -11.66 -0.26 -12.51
N ASP A 105 -10.44 -0.15 -13.03
CA ASP A 105 -10.14 0.72 -14.15
C ASP A 105 -10.91 0.26 -15.41
N ASN A 106 -10.98 -1.05 -15.66
CA ASN A 106 -11.81 -1.63 -16.72
C ASN A 106 -13.31 -1.35 -16.53
N MET A 107 -13.82 -1.40 -15.30
CA MET A 107 -15.24 -1.11 -15.01
C MET A 107 -15.58 0.36 -15.24
N MET A 108 -14.69 1.28 -14.83
CA MET A 108 -14.83 2.72 -15.11
C MET A 108 -14.90 2.97 -16.62
N LEU A 109 -13.98 2.38 -17.38
CA LEU A 109 -13.97 2.50 -18.84
C LEU A 109 -15.27 1.98 -19.47
N ALA A 110 -15.74 0.81 -19.04
CA ALA A 110 -17.00 0.24 -19.53
C ALA A 110 -18.21 1.14 -19.22
N LEU A 111 -18.26 1.73 -18.03
CA LEU A 111 -19.30 2.68 -17.66
C LEU A 111 -19.23 3.98 -18.46
N GLU A 112 -18.02 4.48 -18.76
CA GLU A 112 -17.83 5.66 -19.60
C GLU A 112 -18.30 5.42 -21.04
N LEU A 113 -17.93 4.28 -21.63
CA LEU A 113 -18.40 3.89 -22.98
C LEU A 113 -19.92 3.75 -23.03
N TYR A 114 -20.53 3.10 -22.03
CA TYR A 114 -21.99 2.96 -21.96
C TYR A 114 -22.70 4.32 -21.84
N ASN A 115 -22.23 5.19 -20.95
CA ASN A 115 -22.87 6.47 -20.68
C ASN A 115 -22.54 7.55 -21.72
N ARG A 116 -21.44 7.41 -22.47
CA ARG A 116 -20.99 8.31 -23.52
C ARG A 116 -20.53 7.50 -24.74
N PRO A 117 -21.46 6.96 -25.54
CA PRO A 117 -21.13 6.11 -26.68
C PRO A 117 -20.25 6.79 -27.73
N SER A 118 -20.27 8.13 -27.80
CA SER A 118 -19.45 8.92 -28.73
C SER A 118 -17.95 8.98 -28.39
N LEU A 119 -17.48 8.26 -27.36
CA LEU A 119 -16.06 8.18 -26.97
C LEU A 119 -15.23 7.28 -27.90
N GLU A 120 -15.85 6.41 -28.70
CA GLU A 120 -15.15 5.62 -29.74
C GLU A 120 -14.32 6.53 -30.68
N ASN A 121 -14.88 7.68 -31.07
CA ASN A 121 -14.23 8.62 -32.00
C ASN A 121 -12.97 9.34 -31.46
N LYS A 122 -12.53 9.10 -30.22
CA LYS A 122 -11.31 9.69 -29.66
C LYS A 122 -10.23 8.68 -29.29
N LEU A 123 -10.59 7.41 -29.13
CA LEU A 123 -9.64 6.35 -28.80
C LEU A 123 -8.97 5.78 -30.06
N ASP A 124 -9.67 5.77 -31.20
CA ASP A 124 -9.10 5.35 -32.49
C ASP A 124 -8.02 6.32 -33.00
N ASP A 125 -8.15 7.63 -32.77
CA ASP A 125 -7.19 8.64 -33.22
C ASP A 125 -5.79 8.50 -32.56
N GLU A 126 -5.68 7.88 -31.37
CA GLU A 126 -4.39 7.63 -30.71
C GLU A 126 -3.77 6.26 -31.06
N MET A 127 -4.54 5.33 -31.63
CA MET A 127 -4.04 4.02 -32.07
C MET A 127 -3.56 3.99 -33.52
N ASP A 128 -3.91 5.01 -34.32
CA ASP A 128 -3.51 5.13 -35.74
C ASP A 128 -2.43 6.22 -35.99
N ALA A 129 -1.75 6.70 -34.95
CA ALA A 129 -0.56 7.55 -35.13
C ALA A 129 0.67 6.69 -35.52
N PRO A 130 1.32 6.96 -36.68
CA PRO A 130 2.45 6.17 -37.19
C PRO A 130 3.74 6.29 -36.34
#